data_AF-A0A7J8WYG8-F1
#
_entry.id   AF-A0A7J8WYG8-F1
#
_cell.length_a   1.000
_cell.length_b   1.000
_cell.length_c   1.000
_cell.angle_alpha   90.00
_cell.angle_beta   90.00
_cell.angle_gamma   90.00
#
_symmetry.space_group_name_H-M   'P 1'
#
loop_
_entity.id
_entity.type
_entity.pdbx_description
1 polymer ?
#
loop_
_entity_poly.entity_id
_entity_poly.type
_entity_poly.pdbx_seq_one_letter_code
_entity_poly.pdbx_strand_id
1 'polypeptide(L)'
;MKRKPFQLIDIGNEYFLASFQSKTNCEKVLTRGPWIIFGQYLMVQPWTVAFNPVQLYLSVVMTWVRLPSLPGYMYKCKILMEIGGTIGTIAKLDLNTDSRIRGHFAGLVVY
;
A
#
# COMPACT_ATOMS: atom_id res chain seq x y z
N MET A 1 -2.78 15.94 -28.17
CA MET A 1 -1.68 15.52 -27.27
C MET A 1 -1.94 14.10 -26.79
N LYS A 2 -1.14 13.10 -27.20
CA LYS A 2 -1.27 11.74 -26.67
C LYS A 2 -0.74 11.72 -25.22
N ARG A 3 -1.60 11.45 -24.25
CA ARG A 3 -1.15 11.26 -22.84
C ARG A 3 -0.26 10.01 -22.80
N LYS A 4 0.89 10.07 -22.12
CA LYS A 4 1.76 8.90 -21.90
C LYS A 4 1.14 7.99 -20.83
N PRO A 5 1.17 6.65 -20.98
CA PRO A 5 0.49 5.72 -20.08
C PRO A 5 0.98 5.79 -18.62
N PHE A 6 2.23 6.22 -18.44
CA PHE A 6 2.89 6.46 -17.16
C PHE A 6 3.86 7.64 -17.32
N GLN A 7 3.97 8.49 -16.30
CA GLN A 7 4.96 9.56 -16.23
C GLN A 7 5.56 9.56 -14.82
N LEU A 8 6.88 9.71 -14.74
CA LEU A 8 7.62 9.85 -13.50
C LEU A 8 8.34 11.19 -13.55
N ILE A 9 8.15 12.02 -12.52
CA ILE A 9 8.74 13.36 -12.41
C ILE A 9 9.57 13.38 -11.13
N ASP A 10 10.85 13.73 -11.24
CA ASP A 10 11.71 13.99 -10.08
C ASP A 10 11.31 15.33 -9.46
N ILE A 11 11.03 15.33 -8.15
CA ILE A 11 10.61 16.51 -7.39
C ILE A 11 11.66 16.90 -6.32
N GLY A 12 12.83 16.28 -6.34
CA GLY A 12 13.94 16.54 -5.42
C GLY A 12 13.82 15.80 -4.08
N ASN A 13 14.90 15.82 -3.30
CA ASN A 13 15.01 15.15 -1.99
C ASN A 13 14.64 13.66 -2.03
N GLU A 14 15.07 12.95 -3.08
CA GLU A 14 14.80 11.51 -3.29
C GLU A 14 13.31 11.15 -3.48
N TYR A 15 12.45 12.14 -3.73
CA TYR A 15 11.04 11.93 -4.04
C TYR A 15 10.76 11.97 -5.53
N PHE A 16 9.82 11.13 -5.96
CA PHE A 16 9.36 11.06 -7.34
C PHE A 16 7.83 11.08 -7.39
N LEU A 17 7.27 11.88 -8.30
CA LEU A 17 5.85 11.91 -8.60
C LEU A 17 5.53 10.96 -9.76
N ALA A 18 4.80 9.89 -9.46
CA ALA A 18 4.31 8.94 -10.45
C ALA A 18 2.87 9.25 -10.86
N SER A 19 2.66 9.62 -12.13
CA SER A 19 1.34 9.88 -12.71
C SER A 19 0.90 8.72 -13.59
N PHE A 20 -0.30 8.19 -13.30
CA PHE A 20 -0.91 7.07 -14.01
C PHE A 20 -2.18 7.52 -14.74
N GLN A 21 -2.43 6.98 -15.94
CA GLN A 21 -3.72 7.22 -16.62
C GLN A 21 -4.87 6.42 -16.03
N SER A 22 -4.57 5.23 -15.49
CA SER A 22 -5.56 4.34 -14.93
C SER A 22 -5.52 4.38 -13.41
N LYS A 23 -6.67 4.68 -12.80
CA LYS A 23 -6.87 4.58 -11.35
C LYS A 23 -6.55 3.18 -10.84
N THR A 24 -6.91 2.14 -11.59
CA THR A 24 -6.65 0.74 -11.18
C THR A 24 -5.16 0.40 -11.14
N ASN A 25 -4.35 1.04 -11.99
CA ASN A 25 -2.89 0.86 -11.95
C ASN A 25 -2.28 1.58 -10.74
N CYS A 26 -2.75 2.81 -10.46
CA CYS A 26 -2.36 3.55 -9.27
C CYS A 26 -2.69 2.77 -7.99
N GLU A 27 -3.92 2.25 -7.88
CA GLU A 27 -4.36 1.42 -6.76
C GLU A 27 -3.52 0.15 -6.62
N LYS A 28 -3.13 -0.50 -7.72
CA LYS A 28 -2.22 -1.66 -7.67
C LYS A 28 -0.85 -1.28 -7.14
N VAL A 29 -0.29 -0.13 -7.54
CA VAL A 29 1.01 0.33 -7.06
C VAL A 29 0.95 0.65 -5.56
N LEU A 30 -0.07 1.38 -5.12
CA LEU A 30 -0.26 1.70 -3.71
C LEU A 30 -0.49 0.44 -2.86
N THR A 31 -1.30 -0.49 -3.36
CA THR A 31 -1.77 -1.63 -2.56
C THR A 31 -1.03 -2.94 -2.77
N ARG A 32 0.07 -3.02 -3.55
CA ARG A 32 0.82 -4.29 -3.73
C ARG A 32 2.26 -4.25 -3.21
N GLY A 33 2.66 -3.17 -2.55
CA GLY A 33 3.98 -3.01 -1.93
C GLY A 33 4.18 -3.90 -0.69
N PRO A 34 5.39 -3.95 -0.10
CA PRO A 34 6.52 -3.03 -0.29
C PRO A 34 7.27 -3.24 -1.61
N TRP A 35 7.71 -2.13 -2.22
CA TRP A 35 8.47 -2.17 -3.47
C TRP A 35 9.96 -2.17 -3.17
N ILE A 36 10.71 -3.03 -3.84
CA ILE A 36 12.17 -3.05 -3.77
C ILE A 36 12.70 -2.80 -5.18
N ILE A 37 13.50 -1.76 -5.34
CA ILE A 37 14.16 -1.42 -6.60
C ILE A 37 15.66 -1.34 -6.31
N PHE A 38 16.47 -2.12 -7.03
CA PHE A 38 17.93 -2.23 -6.80
C PHE A 38 18.33 -2.51 -5.33
N GLY A 39 17.51 -3.30 -4.61
CA GLY A 39 17.78 -3.63 -3.21
C GLY A 39 17.42 -2.54 -2.20
N GLN A 40 16.89 -1.39 -2.65
CA GLN A 40 16.40 -0.32 -1.80
C GLN A 40 14.88 -0.38 -1.68
N TYR A 41 14.37 -0.16 -0.47
CA TYR A 41 12.93 -0.06 -0.23
C TYR A 41 12.40 1.26 -0.77
N LEU A 42 11.37 1.18 -1.61
CA LEU A 42 10.65 2.34 -2.09
C LEU A 42 9.35 2.48 -1.32
N MET A 43 9.20 3.64 -0.70
CA MET A 43 7.97 4.07 -0.05
C MET A 43 7.06 4.71 -1.10
N VAL A 44 5.81 4.29 -1.15
CA VAL A 44 4.78 4.85 -2.04
C VAL A 44 3.61 5.33 -1.21
N GLN A 45 3.15 6.53 -1.52
CA GLN A 45 1.97 7.13 -0.91
C GLN A 45 1.09 7.79 -1.98
N PRO A 46 -0.21 7.98 -1.73
CA PRO A 46 -1.04 8.80 -2.58
C PRO A 46 -0.49 10.23 -2.67
N TRP A 47 -0.63 10.86 -3.84
CA TRP A 47 -0.30 12.27 -3.98
C TRP A 47 -1.23 13.14 -3.12
N THR A 48 -0.67 14.14 -2.44
CA THR A 48 -1.41 15.11 -1.63
C THR A 48 -0.94 16.52 -1.94
N VAL A 49 -1.87 17.47 -1.96
CA VAL A 49 -1.56 18.91 -2.19
C VAL A 49 -0.69 19.48 -1.07
N ALA A 50 -0.76 18.88 0.13
CA ALA A 50 0.06 19.26 1.28
C ALA A 50 1.47 18.64 1.24
N PHE A 51 1.85 17.94 0.17
CA PHE A 51 3.16 17.30 0.07
C PHE A 51 4.27 18.35 0.01
N ASN A 52 5.25 18.22 0.91
CA ASN A 52 6.43 19.08 0.95
C ASN A 52 7.69 18.21 0.96
N PRO A 53 8.51 18.23 -0.12
CA PRO A 53 9.72 17.42 -0.21
C PRO A 53 10.80 17.82 0.81
N VAL A 54 10.70 19.03 1.41
CA VAL A 54 11.65 19.54 2.42
C VAL A 54 11.28 19.06 3.83
N GLN A 55 10.06 18.54 4.03
CA GLN A 55 9.62 18.06 5.33
C GLN A 55 10.24 16.68 5.61
N LEU A 56 10.90 16.54 6.77
CA LEU A 56 11.68 15.35 7.12
C LEU A 56 10.84 14.07 7.30
N TYR A 57 9.51 14.16 7.36
CA TYR A 57 8.65 13.04 7.73
C TYR A 57 7.45 12.96 6.78
N LEU A 58 7.21 11.75 6.25
CA LEU A 58 5.95 11.40 5.63
C LEU A 58 4.86 11.42 6.72
N SER A 59 3.81 12.22 6.53
CA SER A 59 2.74 12.35 7.52
C SER A 59 1.83 11.12 7.57
N VAL A 60 1.74 10.35 6.48
CA VAL A 60 0.91 9.15 6.36
C VAL A 60 1.64 8.13 5.47
N VAL A 61 1.86 6.92 5.98
CA VAL A 61 2.53 5.84 5.23
C VAL A 61 1.58 4.67 5.09
N MET A 62 1.21 4.36 3.84
CA MET A 62 0.44 3.16 3.57
C MET A 62 1.29 1.91 3.85
N THR A 63 0.96 1.19 4.92
CA THR A 63 1.71 0.04 5.41
C THR A 63 0.96 -1.26 5.12
N TRP A 64 1.69 -2.24 4.60
CA TRP A 64 1.22 -3.60 4.41
C TRP A 64 1.47 -4.43 5.67
N VAL A 65 0.41 -4.74 6.40
CA VAL A 65 0.46 -5.58 7.59
C VAL A 65 0.07 -7.00 7.21
N ARG A 66 0.96 -7.96 7.47
CA ARG A 66 0.66 -9.39 7.32
C ARG A 66 0.39 -9.97 8.70
N LEU A 67 -0.76 -10.61 8.88
CA LEU A 67 -1.13 -11.34 10.08
C LEU A 67 -0.98 -12.85 9.82
N PRO A 68 0.19 -13.44 10.11
CA PRO A 68 0.40 -14.87 9.91
C PRO A 68 -0.35 -15.71 10.95
N SER A 69 -0.77 -16.91 10.57
CA SER A 69 -1.23 -17.96 11.49
C SER A 69 -2.44 -17.59 12.36
N LEU A 70 -3.33 -16.74 11.84
CA LEU A 70 -4.60 -16.48 12.52
C LEU A 70 -5.42 -17.77 12.61
N PRO A 71 -6.12 -18.03 13.72
CA PRO A 71 -7.12 -19.09 13.77
C PRO A 71 -8.17 -18.90 12.68
N GLY A 72 -8.66 -20.00 12.09
CA GLY A 72 -9.62 -19.96 10.97
C GLY A 72 -10.86 -19.09 11.21
N TYR A 73 -11.36 -19.06 12.45
CA TYR A 73 -12.53 -18.24 12.82
C TYR A 73 -12.25 -16.73 12.83
N MET A 74 -10.98 -16.30 12.90
CA MET A 74 -10.57 -14.90 12.90
C MET A 74 -10.43 -14.30 11.50
N TYR A 75 -10.51 -15.11 10.43
CA TYR A 75 -10.48 -14.63 9.04
C TYR A 75 -11.76 -13.91 8.59
N LYS A 76 -12.70 -13.65 9.50
CA LYS A 76 -13.91 -12.89 9.20
C LYS A 76 -13.54 -11.43 8.95
N CYS A 77 -14.05 -10.84 7.87
CA CYS A 77 -13.81 -9.42 7.52
C CYS A 77 -13.98 -8.48 8.72
N LYS A 78 -15.04 -8.67 9.52
CA LYS A 78 -15.30 -7.83 10.70
C LYS A 78 -14.16 -7.87 11.72
N ILE A 79 -13.60 -9.06 12.01
CA ILE A 79 -12.51 -9.21 12.99
C ILE A 79 -11.24 -8.56 12.46
N LEU A 80 -10.94 -8.76 11.18
CA LEU A 80 -9.76 -8.15 10.54
C LEU A 80 -9.90 -6.63 10.41
N MET A 81 -11.12 -6.12 10.26
CA MET A 81 -11.41 -4.70 10.30
C MET A 81 -11.18 -4.09 11.69
N GLU A 82 -11.59 -4.77 12.75
CA GLU A 82 -11.28 -4.34 14.12
C GLU A 82 -9.76 -4.31 14.36
N ILE A 83 -9.04 -5.39 14.01
CA ILE A 83 -7.58 -5.47 14.17
C ILE A 83 -6.89 -4.36 13.37
N GLY A 84 -7.21 -4.21 12.07
CA GLY A 84 -6.61 -3.16 11.25
C GLY A 84 -6.95 -1.76 11.74
N GLY A 85 -8.17 -1.55 12.26
CA GLY A 85 -8.61 -0.29 12.86
C GLY A 85 -7.80 0.13 14.09
N THR A 86 -7.26 -0.82 14.85
CA THR A 86 -6.32 -0.52 15.96
C THR A 86 -4.96 -0.02 15.49
N ILE A 87 -4.57 -0.35 14.26
CA ILE A 87 -3.28 0.05 13.67
C ILE A 87 -3.42 1.41 12.99
N GLY A 88 -4.55 1.66 12.32
CA GLY A 88 -4.82 2.90 11.59
C GLY A 88 -6.04 2.79 10.69
N THR A 89 -6.19 3.71 9.74
CA THR A 89 -7.34 3.70 8.82
C THR A 89 -7.14 2.61 7.77
N ILE A 90 -8.03 1.62 7.72
CA ILE A 90 -7.91 0.52 6.76
C ILE A 90 -8.20 1.01 5.34
N ALA A 91 -7.23 0.87 4.46
CA ALA A 91 -7.33 1.15 3.03
C ALA A 91 -7.87 -0.04 2.24
N LYS A 92 -7.41 -1.26 2.58
CA LYS A 92 -7.75 -2.49 1.86
C LYS A 92 -7.52 -3.73 2.71
N LEU A 93 -8.36 -4.73 2.49
CA LEU A 93 -8.22 -6.08 3.05
C LEU A 93 -7.85 -7.05 1.93
N ASP A 94 -6.76 -7.79 2.10
CA ASP A 94 -6.38 -8.92 1.24
C ASP A 94 -6.65 -10.23 1.98
N LEU A 95 -7.83 -10.79 1.71
CA LEU A 95 -8.21 -12.11 2.18
C LEU A 95 -7.73 -13.14 1.17
N ASN A 96 -6.50 -13.60 1.32
CA ASN A 96 -6.04 -14.75 0.56
C ASN A 96 -6.68 -16.01 1.17
N THR A 97 -7.98 -16.17 0.92
CA THR A 97 -8.74 -17.37 1.22
C THR A 97 -8.72 -18.18 -0.06
N ASP A 98 -8.12 -19.37 0.01
CA ASP A 98 -8.13 -20.40 -1.03
C ASP A 98 -6.88 -20.51 -1.93
N SER A 99 -5.90 -21.28 -1.44
CA SER A 99 -5.64 -22.59 -2.04
C SER A 99 -4.80 -23.40 -1.05
N ARG A 100 -5.09 -24.70 -0.95
CA ARG A 100 -4.63 -25.68 0.04
C ARG A 100 -3.11 -25.89 0.18
N ILE A 101 -2.28 -24.99 -0.31
CA ILE A 101 -0.84 -25.15 -0.37
C ILE A 101 -0.21 -23.83 0.08
N ARG A 102 0.06 -23.76 1.40
CA ARG A 102 1.10 -22.92 2.03
C ARG A 102 0.71 -21.46 2.37
N GLY A 103 0.44 -21.23 3.67
CA GLY A 103 0.54 -19.91 4.32
C GLY A 103 -0.80 -19.21 4.56
N HIS A 104 -1.44 -19.50 5.68
CA HIS A 104 -2.57 -18.72 6.18
C HIS A 104 -2.07 -17.36 6.68
N PHE A 105 -2.22 -16.30 5.88
CA PHE A 105 -2.04 -14.94 6.35
C PHE A 105 -3.19 -14.06 5.87
N ALA A 106 -3.62 -13.14 6.72
CA ALA A 106 -4.46 -12.03 6.30
C ALA A 106 -3.56 -10.84 5.97
N GLY A 107 -3.75 -10.24 4.79
CA GLY A 107 -3.10 -8.99 4.42
C GLY A 107 -4.02 -7.81 4.75
N LEU A 108 -3.48 -6.79 5.40
CA LEU A 108 -4.14 -5.52 5.67
C LEU A 108 -3.30 -4.41 5.07
N VAL A 109 -3.96 -3.44 4.44
CA VAL A 109 -3.35 -2.20 4.02
C VAL A 109 -3.93 -1.11 4.89
N VAL A 110 -3.07 -0.43 5.64
CA VAL A 110 -3.45 0.58 6.64
C VAL A 110 -2.72 1.89 6.34
N TYR A 111 -3.40 3.02 6.49
CA TYR A 111 -2.82 4.37 6.40
C TYR A 111 -2.17 4.81 7.70
#